data_AF-A0A7C1XRA6-F1
#
_entry.id   AF-A0A7C1XRA6-F1
#
_cell.length_a   1.000
_cell.length_b   1.000
_cell.length_c   1.000
_cell.angle_alpha   90.00
_cell.angle_beta   90.00
_cell.angle_gamma   90.00
#
_symmetry.space_group_name_H-M   'P 1'
#
loop_
_entity.id
_entity.type
_entity.pdbx_description
1 polymer ?
#
loop_
_entity_poly.entity_id
_entity_poly.type
_entity_poly.pdbx_seq_one_letter_code
_entity_poly.pdbx_strand_id
1 'polypeptide(L)' 'MFDGNAETARRWFNTPGMALGGNSPIEYLDTEAGATEIHDLIGRLEHGVIV' A
#
# COMPACT_ATOMS: atom_id res chain seq x y z
N MET A 1 -6.81 9.99 0.70
CA MET A 1 -6.04 9.42 -0.44
C MET A 1 -6.74 8.25 -1.13
N PHE A 2 -7.81 7.71 -0.53
CA PHE A 2 -8.81 6.90 -1.24
C PHE A 2 -10.16 7.49 -0.87
N ASP A 3 -10.86 8.11 -1.81
CA ASP A 3 -12.12 8.85 -1.55
C ASP A 3 -13.29 7.87 -1.29
N GLY A 4 -13.11 6.90 -0.38
CA GLY A 4 -13.98 5.73 -0.22
C GLY A 4 -13.97 4.77 -1.43
N ASN A 5 -13.19 5.08 -2.46
CA ASN A 5 -13.24 4.34 -3.71
C ASN A 5 -12.31 3.11 -3.67
N ALA A 6 -12.92 1.95 -3.47
CA ALA A 6 -12.26 0.65 -3.49
C ALA A 6 -11.48 0.40 -4.80
N GLU A 7 -11.88 1.03 -5.91
CA GLU A 7 -11.19 0.91 -7.20
C GLU A 7 -9.82 1.61 -7.18
N THR A 8 -9.74 2.78 -6.55
CA THR A 8 -8.47 3.50 -6.37
C THR A 8 -7.53 2.72 -5.46
N ALA A 9 -8.06 2.15 -4.37
CA ALA A 9 -7.31 1.26 -3.49
C ALA A 9 -6.80 0.05 -4.26
N ARG A 10 -7.67 -0.62 -5.02
CA ARG A 10 -7.31 -1.78 -5.83
C ARG A 10 -6.22 -1.46 -6.85
N ARG A 11 -6.29 -0.31 -7.52
CA ARG A 11 -5.21 0.13 -8.42
C ARG A 11 -3.90 0.33 -7.68
N TRP A 12 -3.92 0.96 -6.51
CA TRP A 12 -2.71 1.13 -5.70
C TRP A 12 -2.13 -0.21 -5.25
N PHE A 13 -2.96 -1.15 -4.79
CA PHE A 13 -2.52 -2.51 -4.40
C PHE A 13 -1.91 -3.31 -5.54
N ASN A 14 -2.30 -3.03 -6.79
CA ASN A 14 -1.78 -3.68 -8.00
C ASN A 14 -0.64 -2.87 -8.67
N THR A 15 -0.31 -1.69 -8.15
CA THR A 15 0.78 -0.88 -8.70
C THR A 15 2.07 -1.23 -7.95
N PRO A 16 3.14 -1.64 -8.65
CA PRO A 16 4.43 -1.87 -8.01
C PRO A 16 4.93 -0.56 -7.38
N GLY A 17 5.04 -0.57 -6.05
CA GLY A 17 5.45 0.59 -5.28
C GLY A 17 6.96 0.67 -5.20
N MET A 18 7.55 1.83 -5.55
CA MET A 18 8.97 2.08 -5.29
C MET A 18 9.33 1.88 -3.81
N ALA A 19 8.40 2.22 -2.90
CA ALA A 19 8.55 2.02 -1.47
C ALA A 19 8.64 0.53 -1.03
N LEU A 20 8.20 -0.40 -1.88
CA LEU A 20 8.23 -1.84 -1.64
C LEU A 20 9.32 -2.54 -2.47
N GLY A 21 10.32 -1.80 -2.94
CA GLY A 21 11.41 -2.35 -3.74
C GLY A 21 10.98 -2.87 -5.13
N GLY A 22 9.85 -2.39 -5.65
CA GLY A 22 9.31 -2.80 -6.95
C GLY A 22 8.30 -3.95 -6.91
N ASN A 23 8.01 -4.50 -5.73
CA ASN A 23 6.97 -5.50 -5.56
C ASN A 23 5.59 -4.86 -5.35
N SER A 24 4.53 -5.63 -5.65
CA SER A 24 3.15 -5.13 -5.49
C SER A 24 2.69 -5.28 -4.05
N PRO A 25 1.99 -4.30 -3.46
CA PRO A 25 1.45 -4.38 -2.10
C PRO A 25 0.64 -5.65 -1.83
N ILE A 26 -0.06 -6.16 -2.85
CA ILE A 26 -0.88 -7.36 -2.75
C ILE A 26 -0.09 -8.63 -2.44
N GLU A 27 1.19 -8.70 -2.81
CA GLU A 27 2.05 -9.86 -2.52
C GLU A 27 2.47 -9.91 -1.05
N TYR A 28 2.47 -8.76 -0.36
CA TYR A 28 2.75 -8.70 1.07
C TYR A 28 1.54 -9.05 1.92
N LEU A 29 0.31 -8.96 1.37
CA LEU A 29 -0.91 -9.32 2.08
C LEU A 29 -1.08 -10.83 2.33
N ASP A 30 -0.23 -11.67 1.73
CA ASP A 30 -0.25 -13.13 1.95
C ASP A 30 0.13 -13.53 3.39
N THR A 31 0.82 -12.63 4.11
CA THR A 31 1.23 -12.84 5.50
C THR A 31 0.68 -11.75 6.41
N GLU A 32 0.38 -12.09 7.68
CA GLU A 32 -0.06 -11.12 8.69
C GLU A 32 0.98 -10.00 8.90
N ALA A 33 2.27 -10.34 8.86
CA ALA A 33 3.36 -9.39 8.95
C ALA A 33 3.34 -8.40 7.77
N GLY A 34 3.24 -8.90 6.54
CA GLY A 34 3.20 -8.03 5.37
C GLY A 34 1.91 -7.20 5.29
N ALA A 35 0.77 -7.71 5.79
CA ALA A 35 -0.44 -6.90 5.92
C ALA A 35 -0.28 -5.72 6.88
N THR A 36 0.48 -5.91 7.97
CA THR A 36 0.82 -4.84 8.91
C THR A 36 1.72 -3.79 8.26
N GLU A 37 2.74 -4.22 7.51
CA GLU A 37 3.65 -3.31 6.78
C GLU A 37 2.89 -2.46 5.74
N ILE A 38 1.97 -3.07 5.00
CA ILE A 38 1.15 -2.35 4.01
C ILE A 38 0.19 -1.38 4.70
N HIS A 39 -0.36 -1.74 5.86
CA HIS A 39 -1.19 -0.82 6.66
C HIS A 39 -0.41 0.40 7.12
N ASP A 40 0.81 0.22 7.63
CA ASP A 40 1.70 1.31 8.04
C ASP A 40 2.09 2.19 6.84
N LEU A 41 2.41 1.56 5.69
CA LEU A 41 2.74 2.26 4.45
C LEU A 41 1.57 3.13 3.97
N ILE A 42 0.34 2.62 3.98
CA ILE A 42 -0.86 3.38 3.63
C ILE A 42 -1.00 4.56 4.59
N GLY A 43 -0.86 4.35 5.90
CA GLY A 43 -0.91 5.42 6.90
C GLY A 43 0.12 6.52 6.60
N ARG A 44 1.36 6.16 6.29
CA ARG A 44 2.41 7.13 5.93
C ARG A 44 2.10 7.91 4.66
N LEU A 45 1.50 7.26 3.66
CA LEU A 45 1.06 7.91 2.43
C LEU A 45 -0.11 8.88 2.68
N GLU A 46 -1.07 8.51 3.52
CA GLU A 46 -2.19 9.37 3.91
C GLU A 46 -1.74 10.61 4.69
N HIS A 47 -0.69 10.47 5.51
CA HIS A 47 -0.05 11.57 6.21
C HIS A 47 0.93 12.38 5.35
N GLY A 48 1.16 11.99 4.08
CA GLY A 48 2.01 12.72 3.14
C GLY A 48 3.52 12.60 3.42
N VAL A 49 3.95 11.61 4.20
CA VAL A 49 5.36 11.41 4.57
C VAL A 49 6.01 10.46 3.58
N ILE A 50 6.46 11.01 2.45
CA ILE A 50 7.44 10.35 1.57
C ILE A 50 8.81 10.91 1.96
N VAL A 51 9.62 10.10 2.65
CA VAL A 51 11.05 10.33 2.91
C VAL A 51 11.86 9.59 1.85
#